data_AF-A0A2N6Q190-F1
#
_entry.id   AF-A0A2N6Q190-F1
#
_cell.length_a   1.000
_cell.length_b   1.000
_cell.length_c   1.000
_cell.angle_alpha   90.00
_cell.angle_beta   90.00
_cell.angle_gamma   90.00
#
_symmetry.space_group_name_H-M   'P 1'
#
loop_
_entity.id
_entity.type
_entity.pdbx_description
1 polymer ?
#
loop_
_entity_poly.entity_id
_entity_poly.type
_entity_poly.pdbx_seq_one_letter_code
_entity_poly.pdbx_strand_id
1 'polypeptide(L)'
;MAELIAVDTETVRQHAQRVAQIAADVRLAENAAGSMNVGGGAFGVMCAFLVPPAQIVSSIAAGAITAAATMLEKSEEQLRGLADDFDEGEQRQLDSIRGLLSSVEGARR
;
A
#
# COMPACT_ATOMS: atom_id res chain seq x y z
N MET A 1 -6.35 16.65 -31.54
CA MET A 1 -7.30 16.41 -30.44
C MET A 1 -6.49 15.76 -29.33
N ALA A 2 -6.22 16.48 -28.24
CA ALA A 2 -5.43 15.93 -27.14
C ALA A 2 -6.27 14.86 -26.44
N GLU A 3 -5.68 13.67 -26.27
CA GLU A 3 -6.23 12.64 -25.41
C GLU A 3 -6.29 13.22 -23.99
N LEU A 4 -7.49 13.39 -23.43
CA LEU A 4 -7.63 13.89 -22.08
C LEU A 4 -7.09 12.83 -21.13
N ILE A 5 -6.02 13.18 -20.41
CA ILE A 5 -5.57 12.39 -19.25
C ILE A 5 -6.62 12.65 -18.15
N ALA A 6 -7.59 11.76 -18.05
CA ALA A 6 -8.56 11.72 -16.97
C ALA A 6 -8.15 10.60 -16.01
N VAL A 7 -7.79 10.97 -14.78
CA VAL A 7 -7.49 9.99 -13.73
C VAL A 7 -8.74 9.75 -12.92
N ASP A 8 -9.21 8.51 -12.92
CA ASP A 8 -10.31 8.08 -12.06
C ASP A 8 -9.77 7.80 -10.65
N THR A 9 -9.85 8.82 -9.79
CA THR A 9 -9.34 8.75 -8.41
C THR A 9 -10.11 7.74 -7.57
N GLU A 10 -11.37 7.44 -7.89
CA GLU A 10 -12.15 6.39 -7.22
C GLU A 10 -11.60 5.00 -7.56
N THR A 11 -11.28 4.73 -8.82
CA THR A 11 -10.61 3.48 -9.22
C THR A 11 -9.26 3.33 -8.51
N VAL A 12 -8.48 4.42 -8.37
CA VAL A 12 -7.21 4.41 -7.62
C VAL A 12 -7.45 4.10 -6.13
N ARG A 13 -8.44 4.71 -5.50
CA ARG A 13 -8.81 4.44 -4.09
C ARG A 13 -9.26 3.00 -3.87
N GLN A 14 -10.04 2.44 -4.79
CA GLN A 14 -10.43 1.02 -4.76
C GLN A 14 -9.23 0.09 -4.93
N HIS A 15 -8.24 0.47 -5.74
CA HIS A 15 -7.00 -0.30 -5.84
C HIS A 15 -6.20 -0.23 -4.54
N ALA A 16 -6.05 0.96 -3.95
CA ALA A 16 -5.38 1.13 -2.66
C ALA A 16 -6.03 0.26 -1.56
N GLN A 17 -7.36 0.19 -1.50
CA GLN A 17 -8.07 -0.68 -0.57
C GLN A 17 -7.76 -2.17 -0.80
N ARG A 18 -7.65 -2.62 -2.05
CA ARG A 18 -7.25 -4.00 -2.36
C ARG A 18 -5.81 -4.28 -1.93
N VAL A 19 -4.90 -3.35 -2.15
CA VAL A 19 -3.51 -3.46 -1.68
C VAL A 19 -3.46 -3.54 -0.16
N ALA A 20 -4.28 -2.75 0.55
CA ALA A 20 -4.40 -2.78 2.00
C ALA A 20 -4.85 -4.15 2.53
N GLN A 21 -5.82 -4.78 1.86
CA GLN A 21 -6.30 -6.12 2.22
C GLN A 21 -5.18 -7.15 2.07
N ILE A 22 -4.44 -7.12 0.96
CA ILE A 22 -3.31 -8.03 0.72
C ILE A 22 -2.21 -7.79 1.75
N ALA A 23 -1.90 -6.53 2.09
CA ALA A 23 -0.92 -6.21 3.13
C ALA A 23 -1.33 -6.81 4.49
N ALA A 24 -2.61 -6.73 4.85
CA ALA A 24 -3.13 -7.33 6.07
C ALA A 24 -2.99 -8.87 6.09
N ASP A 25 -3.26 -9.54 4.97
CA ASP A 25 -3.08 -10.99 4.83
C ASP A 25 -1.61 -11.39 4.95
N VAL A 26 -0.70 -10.61 4.38
CA VAL A 26 0.75 -10.85 4.50
C VAL A 26 1.22 -10.66 5.95
N ARG A 27 0.73 -9.64 6.67
CA ARG A 27 1.02 -9.50 8.11
C ARG A 27 0.45 -10.65 8.94
N LEU A 28 -0.70 -11.19 8.57
CA LEU A 28 -1.23 -12.39 9.23
C LEU A 28 -0.28 -13.58 9.01
N ALA A 29 0.22 -13.77 7.80
CA ALA A 29 1.20 -14.80 7.48
C ALA A 29 2.53 -14.60 8.23
N GLU A 30 3.00 -13.36 8.36
CA GLU A 30 4.19 -13.01 9.16
C GLU A 30 4.01 -13.41 10.63
N ASN A 31 2.88 -13.03 11.22
CA ASN A 31 2.55 -13.38 12.59
C ASN A 31 2.47 -14.89 12.78
N ALA A 32 1.87 -15.60 11.83
CA ALA A 32 1.81 -17.06 11.85
C ALA A 32 3.21 -17.67 11.79
N ALA A 33 4.08 -17.21 10.88
CA ALA A 33 5.46 -17.67 10.76
C ALA A 33 6.27 -17.41 12.04
N GLY A 34 6.10 -16.23 12.67
CA GLY A 34 6.76 -15.89 13.94
C GLY A 34 6.24 -16.70 15.14
N SER A 35 4.97 -17.14 15.10
CA SER A 35 4.38 -17.97 16.16
C SER A 35 4.85 -19.44 16.13
N MET A 36 5.45 -19.89 15.03
CA MET A 36 5.97 -21.26 14.91
C MET A 36 7.19 -21.46 15.79
N ASN A 37 7.05 -22.22 16.87
CA ASN A 37 8.18 -22.58 17.73
C ASN A 37 8.96 -23.77 17.16
N VAL A 38 9.86 -23.49 16.21
CA VAL A 38 10.76 -24.51 15.61
C VAL A 38 11.91 -24.89 16.56
N GLY A 39 12.20 -24.06 17.57
CA GLY A 39 13.26 -24.28 18.56
C GLY A 39 12.84 -25.05 19.81
N GLY A 40 11.54 -25.27 20.03
CA GLY A 40 10.99 -25.84 21.25
C GLY A 40 9.85 -26.81 21.01
N GLY A 41 9.22 -27.26 22.10
CA GLY A 41 8.15 -28.27 22.04
C GLY A 41 8.62 -29.62 21.50
N ALA A 42 7.69 -30.41 20.94
CA ALA A 42 7.97 -31.75 20.44
C ALA A 42 8.96 -31.77 19.26
N PHE A 43 8.97 -30.72 18.41
CA PHE A 43 9.93 -30.62 17.29
C PHE A 43 11.36 -30.38 17.79
N GLY A 44 11.55 -29.49 18.77
CA GLY A 44 12.86 -29.28 19.38
C GLY A 44 13.43 -30.54 20.06
N VAL A 45 12.55 -31.41 20.58
CA VAL A 45 12.95 -32.69 21.21
C VAL A 45 13.19 -33.80 20.19
N MET A 46 12.32 -33.95 19.17
CA MET A 46 12.39 -35.04 18.20
C MET A 46 13.32 -34.75 17.02
N CYS A 47 13.47 -33.47 16.66
CA CYS A 47 14.20 -33.02 15.47
C CYS A 47 15.35 -32.06 15.81
N ALA A 48 15.94 -32.19 17.01
CA ALA A 48 16.96 -31.27 17.53
C ALA A 48 18.10 -30.96 16.54
N PHE A 49 18.54 -31.94 15.73
CA PHE A 49 19.60 -31.76 14.73
C PHE A 49 19.20 -30.84 13.56
N LEU A 50 17.90 -30.75 13.25
CA LEU A 50 17.35 -29.91 12.19
C LEU A 50 17.02 -28.50 12.68
N VAL A 51 16.97 -28.28 13.99
CA VAL A 51 16.59 -26.98 14.55
C VAL A 51 17.52 -25.86 14.08
N PRO A 52 18.87 -25.98 14.16
CA PRO A 52 19.74 -24.90 13.71
C PRO A 52 19.56 -24.50 12.22
N PRO A 53 19.60 -25.43 11.24
CA PRO A 53 19.39 -25.06 9.85
C PRO A 53 17.94 -24.57 9.59
N ALA A 54 16.94 -25.15 10.26
CA ALA A 54 15.55 -24.70 10.10
C ALA A 54 15.32 -23.28 10.62
N GLN A 55 15.98 -22.87 11.70
CA GLN A 55 15.89 -21.50 12.22
C GLN A 55 16.48 -20.47 11.25
N ILE A 56 17.59 -20.80 10.57
CA ILE A 56 18.20 -19.91 9.57
C ILE A 56 17.25 -19.70 8.40
N VAL A 57 16.65 -20.77 7.87
CA VAL A 57 15.68 -20.65 6.76
C VAL A 57 14.44 -19.88 7.20
N SER A 58 13.95 -20.14 8.42
CA SER A 58 12.78 -19.46 8.97
C SER A 58 13.01 -17.96 9.14
N SER A 59 14.20 -17.54 9.57
CA SER A 59 14.52 -16.11 9.73
C SER A 59 14.63 -15.38 8.39
N ILE A 60 15.21 -16.02 7.36
CA ILE A 60 15.25 -15.48 6.00
C ILE A 60 13.83 -15.33 5.45
N ALA A 61 13.01 -16.37 5.60
CA ALA A 61 11.63 -16.36 5.14
C ALA A 61 10.81 -15.27 5.86
N ALA A 62 10.94 -15.14 7.19
CA ALA A 62 10.29 -14.09 7.96
C ALA A 62 10.71 -12.70 7.46
N GLY A 63 12.00 -12.45 7.27
CA GLY A 63 12.50 -11.18 6.75
C GLY A 63 11.96 -10.83 5.36
N ALA A 64 11.83 -11.81 4.47
CA ALA A 64 11.23 -11.62 3.15
C ALA A 64 9.73 -11.26 3.23
N ILE A 65 8.98 -11.90 4.13
CA ILE A 65 7.56 -11.62 4.37
C ILE A 65 7.40 -10.20 4.95
N THR A 66 8.19 -9.83 5.95
CA THR A 66 8.18 -8.46 6.52
C THR A 66 8.46 -7.42 5.44
N ALA A 67 9.47 -7.64 4.59
CA ALA A 67 9.78 -6.73 3.51
C ALA A 67 8.62 -6.58 2.50
N ALA A 68 7.94 -7.68 2.18
CA ALA A 68 6.77 -7.66 1.32
C ALA A 68 5.60 -6.88 1.95
N ALA A 69 5.31 -7.10 3.24
CA ALA A 69 4.28 -6.36 3.97
C ALA A 69 4.54 -4.85 3.93
N THR A 70 5.76 -4.42 4.27
CA THR A 70 6.14 -3.00 4.26
C THR A 70 6.03 -2.37 2.87
N MET A 71 6.40 -3.10 1.81
CA MET A 71 6.28 -2.59 0.43
C MET A 71 4.82 -2.42 0.01
N LEU A 72 3.93 -3.33 0.43
CA LEU A 72 2.50 -3.24 0.15
C LEU A 72 1.85 -2.08 0.90
N GLU A 73 2.16 -1.91 2.19
CA GLU A 73 1.68 -0.78 3.00
C GLU A 73 2.11 0.57 2.40
N LYS A 74 3.38 0.68 1.99
CA LYS A 74 3.88 1.88 1.32
C LYS A 74 3.17 2.11 -0.01
N SER A 75 2.90 1.05 -0.76
CA SER A 75 2.20 1.15 -2.05
C SER A 75 0.75 1.61 -1.86
N GLU A 76 0.05 1.12 -0.84
CA GLU A 76 -1.27 1.62 -0.44
C GLU A 76 -1.24 3.12 -0.13
N GLU A 77 -0.28 3.56 0.69
CA GLU A 77 -0.13 4.97 1.07
C GLU A 77 0.14 5.85 -0.15
N GLN A 78 1.03 5.41 -1.04
CA GLN A 78 1.33 6.12 -2.29
C GLN A 78 0.13 6.21 -3.23
N LEU A 79 -0.68 5.14 -3.33
CA LEU A 79 -1.90 5.15 -4.16
C LEU A 79 -2.95 6.11 -3.60
N ARG A 80 -3.11 6.17 -2.27
CA ARG A 80 -4.00 7.15 -1.63
C ARG A 80 -3.53 8.58 -1.86
N GLY A 81 -2.25 8.84 -1.61
CA GLY A 81 -1.65 10.15 -1.86
C GLY A 81 -1.78 10.58 -3.32
N LEU A 82 -1.60 9.66 -4.27
CA LEU A 82 -1.83 9.95 -5.68
C LEU A 82 -3.28 10.39 -5.96
N ALA A 83 -4.27 9.68 -5.41
CA ALA A 83 -5.67 10.05 -5.59
C ALA A 83 -5.98 11.43 -4.99
N ASP A 84 -5.44 11.73 -3.80
CA ASP A 84 -5.59 13.02 -3.14
C ASP A 84 -4.94 14.15 -3.95
N ASP A 85 -3.72 13.95 -4.46
CA ASP A 85 -3.00 14.91 -5.29
C ASP A 85 -3.77 15.27 -6.58
N PHE A 86 -4.43 14.29 -7.19
CA PHE A 86 -5.27 14.50 -8.38
C PHE A 86 -6.53 15.30 -8.06
N ASP A 87 -7.27 14.91 -7.01
CA ASP A 87 -8.49 15.63 -6.59
C ASP A 87 -8.16 17.09 -6.23
N GLU A 88 -7.08 17.33 -5.48
CA GLU A 88 -6.62 18.68 -5.14
C GLU A 88 -6.12 19.46 -6.36
N GLY A 89 -5.46 18.79 -7.31
CA GLY A 89 -5.01 19.39 -8.55
C GLY A 89 -6.17 19.88 -9.43
N GLU A 90 -7.19 19.04 -9.60
CA GLU A 90 -8.39 19.36 -10.37
C GLU A 90 -9.17 20.50 -9.70
N GLN A 91 -9.37 20.43 -8.39
CA GLN A 91 -10.08 21.48 -7.65
C GLN A 91 -9.38 22.84 -7.78
N ARG A 92 -8.04 22.89 -7.67
CA ARG A 92 -7.26 24.12 -7.88
C ARG A 92 -7.42 24.70 -9.28
N GLN A 93 -7.48 23.84 -10.30
CA GLN A 93 -7.71 24.28 -11.67
C GLN A 93 -9.13 24.83 -11.86
N LEU A 94 -10.15 24.15 -11.33
CA LEU A 94 -11.53 24.61 -11.38
C LEU A 94 -11.70 25.98 -10.70
N ASP A 95 -11.09 26.18 -9.54
CA ASP A 95 -11.16 27.44 -8.81
C ASP A 95 -10.44 28.58 -9.54
N SER A 96 -9.30 28.28 -10.19
CA SER A 96 -8.61 29.23 -11.07
C SER A 96 -9.49 29.63 -12.27
N ILE A 97 -10.10 28.66 -12.95
CA ILE A 97 -11.00 28.93 -14.09
C ILE A 97 -12.21 29.76 -13.65
N ARG A 98 -12.83 29.44 -12.53
CA ARG A 98 -13.96 30.20 -11.97
C ARG A 98 -13.55 31.64 -11.64
N GLY A 99 -12.37 31.84 -11.05
CA GLY A 99 -11.84 33.16 -10.73
C GLY A 99 -11.58 34.01 -11.98
N LEU A 100 -11.06 33.39 -13.04
CA LEU A 100 -10.87 34.07 -14.33
C LEU A 100 -12.21 34.46 -14.96
N LEU A 101 -13.20 33.55 -14.98
CA LEU A 101 -14.52 33.83 -15.53
C LEU A 101 -15.22 34.97 -14.81
N SER A 102 -15.17 34.99 -13.48
CA SER A 102 -15.78 36.07 -12.69
C SER A 102 -15.10 37.43 -12.95
N SER A 103 -13.78 37.45 -13.17
CA SER A 103 -13.05 38.67 -13.55
C SER A 103 -13.48 39.21 -14.91
N VAL A 104 -13.72 38.32 -15.89
CA VAL A 104 -14.16 38.69 -17.24
C VAL A 104 -15.59 39.22 -17.23
N GLU A 105 -16.48 38.57 -16.47
CA GLU A 105 -17.87 39.02 -16.30
C GLU A 105 -17.96 40.37 -15.58
N GLY A 106 -17.09 40.59 -14.58
CA GLY A 106 -16.98 41.86 -13.87
C GLY A 106 -16.49 43.01 -14.74
N ALA A 107 -15.55 42.76 -15.66
CA ALA A 107 -15.03 43.76 -16.59
C ALA A 107 -16.02 44.13 -17.72
N ARG A 108 -17.07 43.34 -17.92
CA ARG A 108 -18.08 43.55 -18.97
C ARG A 108 -19.28 44.41 -18.51
N ARG A 109 -19.44 44.65 -17.21
CA ARG A 109 -20.47 45.56 -16.66
C ARG A 109 -19.91 46.95 -16.43
#